data_AF-A0A7V9EQZ2-F1
#
_entry.id   AF-A0A7V9EQZ2-F1
#
_cell.length_a   1.000
_cell.length_b   1.000
_cell.length_c   1.000
_cell.angle_alpha   90.00
_cell.angle_beta   90.00
_cell.angle_gamma   90.00
#
_symmetry.space_group_name_H-M   'P 1'
#
loop_
_entity.id
_entity.type
_entity.pdbx_description
1 polymer ?
#
loop_
_entity_poly.entity_id
_entity_poly.type
_entity_poly.pdbx_seq_one_letter_code
_entity_poly.pdbx_strand_id
1 'polypeptide(L)' 'MNPSKTEAIDPICGMTVDTTAAFHAERDGETVYFCSDHCRQKFLSPPAVAKPEENSGCCGG' A
#
# COMPACT_ATOMS: atom_id res chain seq x y z
N MET A 1 -31.29 11.46 -2.10
CA MET A 1 -30.68 10.15 -2.42
C MET A 1 -29.22 10.22 -2.03
N ASN A 2 -28.82 9.58 -0.94
CA ASN A 2 -27.40 9.54 -0.55
C ASN A 2 -26.73 8.46 -1.40
N PRO A 3 -25.81 8.79 -2.31
CA PRO A 3 -25.13 7.78 -3.10
C PRO A 3 -24.38 6.87 -2.12
N SER A 4 -24.60 5.57 -2.25
CA SER A 4 -23.78 4.55 -1.58
C SER A 4 -22.34 4.72 -2.07
N LYS A 5 -21.59 5.55 -1.35
CA LYS A 5 -20.21 5.86 -1.68
C LYS A 5 -19.39 4.61 -1.38
N THR A 6 -18.88 3.97 -2.44
CA THR A 6 -18.08 2.77 -2.27
C THR A 6 -16.65 3.24 -2.02
N GLU A 7 -16.27 3.31 -0.76
CA GLU A 7 -14.98 3.81 -0.31
C GLU A 7 -14.13 2.65 0.21
N ALA A 8 -12.88 2.57 -0.23
CA ALA A 8 -11.89 1.62 0.26
C ALA A 8 -10.73 2.35 0.90
N ILE A 9 -9.98 1.65 1.76
CA ILE A 9 -8.79 2.19 2.42
C ILE A 9 -7.56 1.65 1.69
N ASP A 10 -6.70 2.54 1.22
CA ASP A 10 -5.43 2.17 0.60
C ASP A 10 -4.47 1.61 1.68
N PRO A 11 -4.02 0.35 1.61
CA PRO A 11 -3.16 -0.24 2.63
C PRO A 11 -1.71 0.30 2.63
N ILE A 12 -1.32 1.06 1.59
CA ILE A 12 0.02 1.64 1.48
C ILE A 12 0.11 2.97 2.23
N CYS A 13 -0.93 3.79 2.16
CA CYS A 13 -0.93 5.14 2.74
C CYS A 13 -2.03 5.39 3.79
N GLY A 14 -3.02 4.50 3.91
CA GLY A 14 -4.15 4.65 4.82
C GLY A 14 -5.20 5.66 4.37
N MET A 15 -5.16 6.11 3.11
CA MET A 15 -6.09 7.10 2.58
C MET A 15 -7.39 6.44 2.10
N THR A 16 -8.52 7.09 2.37
CA THR A 16 -9.83 6.69 1.83
C THR A 16 -9.93 7.06 0.36
N VAL A 17 -10.28 6.08 -0.48
CA VAL A 17 -10.36 6.21 -1.94
C VAL A 17 -11.70 5.71 -2.44
N ASP A 18 -12.19 6.30 -3.51
CA ASP A 18 -13.46 5.88 -4.12
C ASP A 18 -13.22 4.71 -5.07
N THR A 19 -13.77 3.53 -4.79
CA THR A 19 -13.51 2.30 -5.56
C THR A 19 -14.00 2.38 -7.00
N THR A 20 -14.90 3.32 -7.32
CA THR A 20 -15.44 3.48 -8.67
C THR A 20 -14.43 4.14 -9.63
N ALA A 21 -13.51 4.95 -9.09
CA ALA A 21 -12.47 5.65 -9.85
C ALA A 21 -11.04 5.29 -9.41
N ALA A 22 -10.88 4.54 -8.32
CA ALA A 22 -9.58 4.13 -7.80
C ALA A 22 -8.93 3.03 -8.63
N PHE A 23 -7.60 2.98 -8.54
CA PHE A 23 -6.82 1.89 -9.11
C PHE A 23 -7.03 0.64 -8.27
N HIS A 24 -7.16 -0.51 -8.92
CA HIS A 24 -7.27 -1.80 -8.24
C HIS A 24 -6.21 -2.78 -8.74
N ALA A 25 -5.86 -3.74 -7.90
CA ALA A 25 -5.05 -4.89 -8.26
C ALA A 25 -5.58 -6.14 -7.58
N GLU A 26 -5.41 -7.28 -8.25
CA GLU A 26 -5.76 -8.59 -7.71
C GLU A 26 -4.50 -9.23 -7.11
N ARG A 27 -4.57 -9.62 -5.83
CA ARG A 27 -3.50 -10.35 -5.14
C ARG A 27 -4.12 -11.43 -4.29
N ASP A 28 -3.64 -12.66 -4.46
CA ASP A 28 -4.12 -13.83 -3.72
C ASP A 28 -5.65 -14.07 -3.86
N GLY A 29 -6.24 -13.61 -4.97
CA GLY A 29 -7.69 -13.68 -5.23
C GLY A 29 -8.49 -12.55 -4.58
N GLU A 30 -7.84 -11.57 -3.96
CA GLU A 30 -8.48 -10.41 -3.34
C GLU A 30 -8.22 -9.13 -4.16
N THR A 31 -9.28 -8.36 -4.40
CA THR A 31 -9.21 -7.06 -5.11
C THR A 31 -8.93 -5.95 -4.11
N VAL A 32 -7.76 -5.32 -4.23
CA VAL A 32 -7.33 -4.22 -3.36
C VAL A 32 -7.34 -2.90 -4.14
N TYR A 33 -7.77 -1.82 -3.48
CA TYR A 33 -7.91 -0.48 -4.08
C TYR A 33 -6.83 0.49 -3.59
N PHE A 34 -6.41 1.39 -4.48
CA PHE A 34 -5.29 2.30 -4.28
C PHE A 34 -5.63 3.72 -4.73
N CYS A 35 -5.10 4.71 -4.00
CA CYS A 35 -5.32 6.13 -4.31
C CYS A 35 -4.61 6.57 -5.58
N SER A 36 -3.59 5.84 -6.00
CA SER A 36 -2.72 6.18 -7.11
C SER A 36 -1.99 4.94 -7.63
N ASP A 37 -1.53 5.04 -8.89
CA ASP A 37 -0.73 3.99 -9.54
C ASP A 37 0.52 3.62 -8.72
N HIS A 38 1.17 4.62 -8.11
CA HIS A 38 2.35 4.42 -7.27
C HIS A 38 2.08 3.51 -6.06
N CYS A 39 0.91 3.63 -5.40
CA CYS A 39 0.52 2.74 -4.31
C CYS A 39 0.26 1.33 -4.82
N ARG A 40 -0.45 1.19 -5.95
CA ARG A 40 -0.66 -0.12 -6.59
C ARG A 40 0.68 -0.80 -6.92
N GLN A 41 1.64 -0.06 -7.49
CA GLN A 41 2.95 -0.61 -7.81
C GLN A 41 3.74 -1.02 -6.56
N LYS A 42 3.67 -0.25 -5.47
CA LYS A 42 4.26 -0.63 -4.17
C LYS A 42 3.63 -1.88 -3.58
N PHE A 43 2.34 -2.08 -3.78
CA PHE A 43 1.62 -3.27 -3.32
C PHE A 43 1.96 -4.51 -4.15
N LEU A 44 2.09 -4.35 -5.47
CA LEU A 44 2.47 -5.43 -6.39
C LEU A 44 3.96 -5.77 -6.29
N SER A 45 4.80 -4.78 -5.97
CA SER A 45 6.22 -4.99 -5.72
C SER A 45 6.39 -5.66 -4.37
N PRO A 46 7.26 -6.68 -4.25
CA PRO A 46 7.64 -7.17 -2.93
C PRO A 46 8.21 -5.99 -2.12
N PRO A 47 7.99 -5.94 -0.79
CA PRO A 47 8.70 -4.99 0.05
C PRO A 47 10.17 -5.25 -0.20
N ALA A 48 10.82 -4.36 -0.95
CA ALA A 48 12.23 -4.46 -1.23
C ALA A 48 12.89 -4.29 0.13
N VAL A 49 13.16 -5.44 0.76
CA VAL A 49 13.81 -5.66 2.05
C VAL A 49 14.18 -4.32 2.68
N ALA A 50 13.30 -3.83 3.56
CA ALA A 50 13.75 -2.97 4.62
C ALA A 50 14.86 -3.77 5.30
N LYS A 51 16.08 -3.31 5.02
CA LYS A 51 17.35 -3.81 5.48
C LYS A 51 17.16 -4.33 6.91
N PRO A 52 17.54 -5.58 7.26
CA PRO A 52 17.85 -5.81 8.65
C PRO A 52 18.99 -4.83 8.95
N GLU A 53 18.66 -3.84 9.76
CA GLU A 53 19.58 -3.05 10.52
C GLU A 53 20.54 -4.01 11.22
N GLU A 54 21.71 -4.24 10.62
CA GLU A 54 22.88 -4.64 11.41
C GLU A 54 23.47 -3.36 11.98
N ASN A 55 23.01 -3.06 13.19
CA ASN A 55 23.67 -2.28 14.20
C ASN A 55 25.22 -2.42 14.13
N SER A 56 25.91 -1.43 13.55
CA SER A 56 27.36 -1.26 13.72
C SER A 56 27.61 -0.18 14.76
N GLY A 57 27.20 -0.49 16.00
CA GLY A 57 27.85 0.09 17.18
C GLY A 57 29.20 -0.60 17.35
N CYS A 58 30.29 0.05 16.94
CA CYS A 58 31.64 -0.35 17.33
C CYS A 58 32.17 0.63 18.37
N CYS A 59 32.10 0.22 19.63
CA CYS A 59 32.72 0.89 20.77
C CYS A 59 34.25 0.70 20.74
N GLY A 60 35.00 1.75 21.13
CA GLY A 60 36.29 1.59 21.81
C GLY A 60 37.54 1.91 21.00
N GLY A 61 38.10 3.10 21.25
CA GLY A 61 39.47 3.49 20.99
C GLY A 61 39.84 4.63 21.92
#